data_AF-A0A523ATU9-F1
#
_entry.id   AF-A0A523ATU9-F1
#
_cell.length_a   1.000
_cell.length_b   1.000
_cell.length_c   1.000
_cell.angle_alpha   90.00
_cell.angle_beta   90.00
_cell.angle_gamma   90.00
#
_symmetry.space_group_name_H-M   'P 1'
#
loop_
_entity.id
_entity.type
_entity.pdbx_description
1 polymer ?
#
loop_
_entity_poly.entity_id
_entity_poly.type
_entity_poly.pdbx_seq_one_letter_code
_entity_poly.pdbx_strand_id
1 'polypeptide(L)' 'KRGPGSKKGSWGARLPKKERWIRRVRALRKKLRELRDSGRISRSEYRRLYRKVSGGYFRSKAHLEAYLKEREGEGK' A
#
# COMPACT_ATOMS: atom_id res chain seq x y z
N LYS A 1 -16.15 -10.46 -22.95
CA LYS A 1 -16.38 -9.51 -21.82
C LYS A 1 -16.13 -10.21 -20.48
N ARG A 2 -15.54 -9.55 -19.47
CA ARG A 2 -15.27 -10.10 -18.11
C ARG A 2 -16.48 -10.00 -17.16
N GLY A 3 -17.68 -10.32 -17.66
CA GLY A 3 -18.93 -10.26 -16.90
C GLY A 3 -19.14 -11.48 -15.99
N PRO A 4 -20.10 -11.45 -15.06
CA PRO A 4 -20.41 -12.56 -14.15
C PRO A 4 -20.59 -13.91 -14.88
N GLY A 5 -21.32 -13.93 -16.00
CA GLY A 5 -21.55 -15.16 -16.79
C GLY A 5 -20.29 -15.75 -17.46
N SER A 6 -19.20 -14.98 -17.57
CA SER A 6 -17.90 -15.46 -18.08
C SER A 6 -16.95 -15.89 -16.96
N LYS A 7 -17.32 -15.66 -15.69
CA LYS A 7 -16.48 -15.95 -14.52
C LYS A 7 -16.80 -17.35 -14.04
N LYS A 8 -15.91 -18.29 -14.35
CA LYS A 8 -15.87 -19.62 -13.74
C LYS A 8 -15.06 -19.59 -12.43
N GLY A 9 -15.50 -20.34 -11.43
CA GLY A 9 -14.85 -20.49 -10.12
C GLY A 9 -15.31 -19.49 -9.05
N SER A 10 -14.91 -19.74 -7.80
CA SER A 10 -15.27 -18.91 -6.65
C SER A 10 -14.61 -17.52 -6.70
N TRP A 11 -15.15 -16.55 -5.95
CA TRP A 11 -14.72 -15.14 -5.96
C TRP A 11 -13.21 -14.94 -5.71
N GLY A 12 -12.58 -15.83 -4.96
CA GLY A 12 -11.15 -15.80 -4.65
C GLY A 12 -10.26 -16.66 -5.56
N ALA A 13 -10.82 -17.50 -6.43
CA ALA A 13 -10.07 -18.50 -7.18
C ALA A 13 -9.02 -17.87 -8.12
N ARG A 14 -9.34 -16.74 -8.75
CA ARG A 14 -8.42 -16.03 -9.66
C ARG A 14 -7.42 -15.11 -8.94
N LEU A 15 -7.71 -14.73 -7.70
CA LEU A 15 -6.82 -13.88 -6.90
C LEU A 15 -7.05 -14.16 -5.40
N PRO A 16 -6.35 -15.16 -4.84
CA PRO A 16 -6.48 -15.55 -3.45
C PRO A 16 -6.21 -14.40 -2.48
N LYS A 17 -6.86 -14.44 -1.30
CA LYS A 17 -6.76 -13.38 -0.28
C LYS A 17 -5.31 -13.11 0.14
N LYS A 18 -4.53 -14.17 0.41
CA LYS A 18 -3.12 -14.07 0.81
C LYS A 18 -2.27 -13.41 -0.26
N GLU A 19 -2.42 -13.82 -1.51
CA GLU A 19 -1.66 -13.24 -2.62
C GLU A 19 -2.01 -11.76 -2.83
N ARG A 20 -3.30 -11.41 -2.77
CA ARG A 20 -3.75 -10.02 -2.83
C ARG A 20 -3.13 -9.16 -1.72
N TRP A 21 -3.06 -9.69 -0.50
CA TRP A 21 -2.43 -9.01 0.63
C TRP A 21 -0.92 -8.85 0.41
N ILE A 22 -0.21 -9.90 -0.02
CA ILE A 22 1.23 -9.85 -0.34
C ILE A 22 1.50 -8.78 -1.39
N ARG A 23 0.75 -8.79 -2.51
CA ARG A 23 0.90 -7.81 -3.60
C ARG A 23 0.71 -6.37 -3.08
N ARG A 24 -0.30 -6.14 -2.23
CA ARG A 24 -0.56 -4.83 -1.63
C ARG A 24 0.58 -4.36 -0.73
N VAL A 25 0.98 -5.18 0.24
CA VAL A 25 2.02 -4.84 1.23
C VAL A 25 3.37 -4.61 0.55
N ARG A 26 3.75 -5.46 -0.42
CA ARG A 26 4.99 -5.30 -1.18
C ARG A 26 5.00 -4.00 -1.99
N ALA A 27 3.90 -3.67 -2.64
CA ALA A 27 3.78 -2.43 -3.41
C ALA A 27 3.93 -1.17 -2.54
N LEU A 28 3.35 -1.18 -1.34
CA LEU A 28 3.46 -0.08 -0.38
C LEU A 28 4.89 0.04 0.19
N ARG A 29 5.50 -1.08 0.59
CA ARG A 29 6.88 -1.10 1.10
C ARG A 29 7.89 -0.65 0.05
N LYS A 30 7.67 -1.00 -1.23
CA LYS A 30 8.50 -0.51 -2.33
C LYS A 30 8.42 1.02 -2.44
N LYS A 31 7.22 1.59 -2.42
CA LYS A 31 7.03 3.05 -2.46
C LYS A 31 7.69 3.75 -1.28
N LEU A 32 7.57 3.20 -0.06
CA LEU A 32 8.26 3.76 1.12
C LEU A 32 9.79 3.73 0.98
N ARG A 33 10.33 2.68 0.37
CA ARG A 33 11.78 2.59 0.08
C ARG A 33 12.21 3.67 -0.90
N GLU A 34 11.48 3.83 -2.01
CA GLU A 34 11.73 4.88 -3.01
C GLU A 34 11.69 6.28 -2.37
N LEU A 35 10.70 6.56 -1.52
CA LEU A 35 10.59 7.84 -0.82
C LEU A 35 11.76 8.09 0.13
N ARG A 36 12.21 7.06 0.85
CA ARG A 36 13.38 7.16 1.74
C ARG A 36 14.65 7.43 0.94
N ASP A 37 14.84 6.71 -0.17
CA ASP A 37 16.04 6.80 -0.99
C ASP A 37 16.12 8.15 -1.71
N SER A 38 14.97 8.74 -2.06
CA SER A 38 14.87 10.12 -2.57
C SER A 38 15.02 11.21 -1.49
N GLY A 39 15.14 10.86 -0.22
CA GLY A 39 15.25 11.81 0.89
C GLY A 39 13.94 12.48 1.33
N ARG A 40 12.80 12.17 0.69
CA ARG A 40 11.49 12.74 1.04
C ARG A 40 10.99 12.35 2.43
N ILE A 41 11.42 11.21 2.95
CA ILE A 41 11.10 10.79 4.32
C ILE A 41 12.37 10.46 5.09
N SER A 42 12.36 10.79 6.38
CA SER A 42 13.44 10.43 7.29
C SER A 42 13.49 8.92 7.57
N ARG A 43 14.65 8.40 8.00
CA ARG A 43 14.80 6.98 8.37
C ARG A 43 13.87 6.58 9.52
N SER A 44 13.60 7.48 10.47
CA SER A 44 12.71 7.26 11.60
C SER A 44 11.25 7.16 11.15
N GLU A 45 10.81 8.04 10.25
CA GLU A 45 9.48 7.96 9.64
C GLU A 45 9.29 6.72 8.79
N TYR A 46 10.27 6.37 7.96
CA TYR A 46 10.24 5.12 7.20
C TYR A 46 9.92 3.92 8.11
N ARG A 47 10.61 3.79 9.27
CA ARG A 47 10.37 2.70 10.22
C ARG A 47 8.95 2.72 10.80
N ARG A 48 8.43 3.92 11.16
CA ARG A 48 7.06 4.08 11.66
C ARG A 48 6.01 3.68 10.61
N LEU A 49 6.13 4.22 9.40
CA LEU A 49 5.23 3.94 8.29
C LEU A 49 5.29 2.48 7.86
N TYR A 50 6.48 1.87 7.88
CA TYR A 50 6.66 0.46 7.55
C TYR A 50 5.89 -0.47 8.50
N ARG A 51 5.88 -0.16 9.81
CA ARG A 51 5.07 -0.89 10.81
C ARG A 51 3.57 -0.69 10.54
N LYS A 52 3.13 0.53 10.25
CA LYS A 52 1.72 0.82 9.87
C LYS A 52 1.28 0.07 8.62
N VAL A 53 2.12 -0.01 7.59
CA VAL A 53 1.86 -0.84 6.39
C VAL A 53 1.73 -2.33 6.76
N SER A 54 2.60 -2.82 7.65
CA SER A 54 2.56 -4.21 8.10
C SER A 54 1.26 -4.54 8.86
N GLY A 55 0.73 -3.58 9.61
CA GLY A 55 -0.58 -3.66 10.26
C GLY A 55 -1.78 -3.40 9.35
N GLY A 56 -1.58 -3.14 8.05
CA GLY A 56 -2.68 -2.97 7.09
C GLY A 56 -3.40 -1.62 7.15
N TYR A 57 -2.80 -0.60 7.77
CA TYR A 57 -3.41 0.74 7.89
C TYR A 57 -3.71 1.38 6.53
N PHE A 58 -2.84 1.16 5.54
CA PHE A 58 -2.98 1.73 4.21
C PHE A 58 -3.74 0.81 3.26
N ARG A 59 -4.75 1.37 2.59
CA ARG A 59 -5.64 0.66 1.66
C ARG A 59 -5.04 0.55 0.25
N SER A 60 -4.29 1.57 -0.16
CA SER A 60 -3.70 1.72 -1.49
C SER A 60 -2.47 2.64 -1.45
N LYS A 61 -1.74 2.73 -2.57
CA LYS A 61 -0.63 3.69 -2.72
C LYS A 61 -1.13 5.14 -2.59
N ALA A 62 -2.28 5.46 -3.18
CA ALA A 62 -2.88 6.78 -3.08
C ALA A 62 -3.21 7.16 -1.64
N HIS A 63 -3.72 6.22 -0.83
CA HIS A 63 -3.95 6.48 0.59
C HIS A 63 -2.64 6.77 1.35
N LEU A 64 -1.55 6.06 1.04
CA LEU A 64 -0.24 6.36 1.60
C LEU A 64 0.25 7.76 1.22
N GLU A 65 0.10 8.15 -0.05
CA GLU A 65 0.53 9.46 -0.55
C GLU A 65 -0.32 10.61 0.04
N ALA A 66 -1.64 10.42 0.14
CA ALA A 66 -2.54 11.37 0.80
C ALA A 66 -2.15 11.57 2.28
N TYR A 67 -1.89 10.47 3.01
CA TYR A 67 -1.45 10.53 4.40
C TYR A 67 -0.12 11.29 4.57
N LEU A 68 0.83 11.10 3.64
CA LEU A 68 2.08 11.84 3.66
C LEU A 68 1.87 13.32 3.38
N LYS A 69 1.02 13.67 2.42
CA LYS A 69 0.71 15.07 2.07
C LYS A 69 0.01 15.82 3.19
N GLU A 70 -0.96 15.18 3.85
CA GLU A 70 -1.65 15.74 5.02
C GLU A 70 -0.65 16.04 6.15
N ARG A 71 0.25 15.10 6.42
CA ARG A 71 1.30 15.25 7.42
C ARG A 71 2.34 16.33 7.08
N GLU A 72 2.69 16.49 5.80
CA GLU A 72 3.54 17.60 5.33
C GLU A 72 2.82 18.96 5.47
N GLY A 73 1.48 18.97 5.37
CA GLY A 73 0.65 20.17 5.55
C GLY A 73 0.46 20.61 7.00
N GLU A 74 0.41 19.67 7.95
CA GLU A 74 0.35 19.96 9.40
C GLU A 74 1.67 20.54 9.96
N GLY A 75 2.76 20.45 9.22
CA GLY A 75 4.08 20.95 9.60
C GLY A 75 4.37 22.40 9.20
N LYS A 76 3.37 23.15 8.75
CA LYS A 76 3.44 24.58 8.44
C LYS A 76 2.67 25.42 9.45
#